data_AF-A0A497QMY0-F1
#
_entry.id   AF-A0A497QMY0-F1
#
_cell.length_a   1.000
_cell.length_b   1.000
_cell.length_c   1.000
_cell.angle_alpha   90.00
_cell.angle_beta   90.00
_cell.angle_gamma   90.00
#
_symmetry.space_group_name_H-M   'P 1'
#
loop_
_entity.id
_entity.type
_entity.pdbx_description
1 polymer ?
#
loop_
_entity_poly.entity_id
_entity_poly.type
_entity_poly.pdbx_seq_one_letter_code
_entity_poly.pdbx_strand_id
1 'polypeptide(L)'
;MSYSSKNKSQLELEAELFSCIATIDNLSHSFADGILDPGMYRRQLRALIRDAFKARFLLQKKGFNLDGFLEREQIIRKYPYGAEKLRFAEGVAPVSEGSSEETIAMPFAEMRNLPAKTADFVATAIELIDLLRLGSVARVELIVPNLEEMIDILSKFPGYGKDSEVIKELENWKEMLEVKPPDEVLEEGLAKRLEFEAVRWLNGFRRSLRNQ
;
A
#
# COMPACT_ATOMS: atom_id res chain seq x y z
N MET A 1 -10.97 -28.91 -0.82
CA MET A 1 -12.32 -28.34 -0.99
C MET A 1 -12.19 -27.02 -1.73
N SER A 2 -12.76 -26.90 -2.92
CA SER A 2 -12.65 -25.72 -3.78
C SER A 2 -13.85 -24.81 -3.52
N TYR A 3 -13.66 -23.74 -2.73
CA TYR A 3 -14.71 -22.74 -2.53
C TYR A 3 -14.88 -21.90 -3.81
N SER A 4 -16.05 -22.05 -4.44
CA SER A 4 -16.49 -21.24 -5.58
C SER A 4 -16.51 -19.77 -5.18
N SER A 5 -15.58 -18.96 -5.71
CA SER A 5 -15.44 -17.53 -5.39
C SER A 5 -16.60 -16.66 -5.89
N LYS A 6 -17.64 -17.25 -6.50
CA LYS A 6 -18.63 -16.50 -7.28
C LYS A 6 -19.84 -15.99 -6.49
N ASN A 7 -20.07 -16.39 -5.23
CA ASN A 7 -21.22 -15.90 -4.44
C ASN A 7 -20.96 -15.89 -2.91
N LYS A 8 -19.93 -15.18 -2.45
CA LYS A 8 -19.79 -14.92 -1.00
C LYS A 8 -20.90 -14.01 -0.50
N SER A 9 -21.44 -14.32 0.67
CA SER A 9 -22.39 -13.47 1.40
C SER A 9 -21.72 -12.17 1.86
N GLN A 10 -22.52 -11.16 2.20
CA GLN A 10 -21.98 -9.92 2.74
C GLN A 10 -21.22 -10.16 4.05
N LEU A 11 -21.78 -10.97 4.96
CA LEU A 11 -21.15 -11.34 6.23
C LEU A 11 -19.79 -12.02 6.04
N GLU A 12 -19.66 -12.96 5.09
CA GLU A 12 -18.38 -13.63 4.82
C GLU A 12 -17.33 -12.65 4.32
N LEU A 13 -17.72 -11.71 3.46
CA LEU A 13 -16.80 -10.69 2.96
C LEU A 13 -16.42 -9.67 4.04
N GLU A 14 -17.35 -9.30 4.92
CA GLU A 14 -17.07 -8.44 6.09
C GLU A 14 -16.12 -9.15 7.06
N ALA A 15 -16.31 -10.45 7.29
CA ALA A 15 -15.41 -11.26 8.11
C ALA A 15 -14.01 -11.39 7.48
N GLU A 16 -13.93 -11.56 6.16
CA GLU A 16 -12.65 -11.55 5.42
C GLU A 16 -11.92 -10.21 5.54
N LEU A 17 -12.64 -9.11 5.35
CA LEU A 17 -12.08 -7.77 5.51
C LEU A 17 -11.58 -7.55 6.95
N PHE A 18 -12.40 -7.90 7.94
CA PHE A 18 -12.01 -7.84 9.36
C PHE A 18 -10.75 -8.66 9.64
N SER A 19 -10.71 -9.91 9.17
CA SER A 19 -9.59 -10.81 9.38
C SER A 19 -8.31 -10.28 8.73
N CYS A 20 -8.40 -9.71 7.53
CA CYS A 20 -7.24 -9.08 6.88
C CYS A 20 -6.72 -7.91 7.72
N ILE A 21 -7.60 -7.04 8.21
CA ILE A 21 -7.22 -5.88 9.03
C ILE A 21 -6.50 -6.31 10.30
N ALA A 22 -7.11 -7.22 11.06
CA ALA A 22 -6.53 -7.72 12.31
C ALA A 22 -5.17 -8.41 12.06
N THR A 23 -5.05 -9.12 10.93
CA THR A 23 -3.79 -9.79 10.59
C THR A 23 -2.72 -8.81 10.15
N ILE A 24 -3.05 -7.75 9.41
CA ILE A 24 -2.11 -6.68 9.05
C ILE A 24 -1.57 -6.00 10.31
N ASP A 25 -2.43 -5.74 11.28
CA ASP A 25 -2.05 -5.11 12.54
C ASP A 25 -1.04 -5.96 13.32
N ASN A 26 -1.36 -7.25 13.51
CA ASN A 26 -0.46 -8.20 14.15
C ASN A 26 0.86 -8.39 13.39
N LEU A 27 0.80 -8.40 12.05
CA LEU A 27 1.97 -8.52 11.19
C LEU A 27 2.89 -7.30 11.33
N SER A 28 2.30 -6.10 11.38
CA SER A 28 3.03 -4.83 11.57
C SER A 28 3.72 -4.78 12.92
N HIS A 29 3.04 -5.20 13.99
CA HIS A 29 3.63 -5.34 15.32
C HIS A 29 4.78 -6.33 15.34
N SER A 30 4.56 -7.54 14.81
CA SER A 30 5.57 -8.59 14.83
C SER A 30 6.82 -8.22 14.02
N PHE A 31 6.67 -7.41 12.97
CA PHE A 31 7.82 -6.88 12.23
C PHE A 31 8.55 -5.78 13.01
N ALA A 32 7.82 -4.83 13.61
CA ALA A 32 8.40 -3.78 14.44
C ALA A 32 9.17 -4.34 15.65
N ASP A 33 8.69 -5.45 16.23
CA ASP A 33 9.33 -6.15 17.33
C ASP A 33 10.52 -7.03 16.89
N GLY A 34 10.86 -7.05 15.60
CA GLY A 34 11.96 -7.83 15.04
C GLY A 34 11.73 -9.35 15.02
N ILE A 35 10.50 -9.81 15.25
CA ILE A 35 10.12 -11.23 15.26
C ILE A 35 10.06 -11.78 13.84
N LEU A 36 9.62 -10.96 12.89
CA LEU A 36 9.46 -11.30 11.48
C LEU A 36 10.63 -10.79 10.65
N ASP A 37 11.15 -11.61 9.74
CA ASP A 37 12.13 -11.14 8.77
C ASP A 37 11.48 -10.22 7.72
N PRO A 38 12.22 -9.24 7.17
CA PRO A 38 11.69 -8.28 6.20
C PRO A 38 11.07 -8.92 4.94
N GLY A 39 11.66 -10.02 4.46
CA GLY A 39 11.18 -10.71 3.25
C GLY A 39 9.82 -11.39 3.48
N MET A 40 9.65 -12.02 4.65
CA MET A 40 8.40 -12.63 5.03
C MET A 40 7.32 -11.59 5.35
N TYR A 41 7.68 -10.49 6.02
CA TYR A 41 6.79 -9.36 6.25
C TYR A 41 6.23 -8.82 4.93
N ARG A 42 7.12 -8.47 3.97
CA ARG A 42 6.78 -8.00 2.62
C ARG A 42 5.75 -8.90 1.94
N ARG A 43 6.05 -10.19 1.85
CA ARG A 43 5.19 -11.16 1.16
C ARG A 43 3.82 -11.28 1.81
N GLN A 44 3.75 -11.29 3.14
CA GLN A 44 2.48 -11.44 3.86
C GLN A 44 1.64 -10.15 3.82
N LEU A 45 2.26 -8.99 4.03
CA LEU A 45 1.58 -7.69 4.00
C LEU A 45 0.91 -7.48 2.65
N ARG A 46 1.66 -7.73 1.56
CA ARG A 46 1.15 -7.61 0.19
C ARG A 46 -0.05 -8.50 -0.07
N ALA A 47 0.01 -9.76 0.38
CA ALA A 47 -1.10 -10.70 0.21
C ALA A 47 -2.34 -10.23 0.96
N LEU A 48 -2.18 -9.79 2.22
CA LEU A 48 -3.28 -9.31 3.06
C LEU A 48 -3.91 -8.03 2.55
N ILE A 49 -3.11 -7.04 2.12
CA ILE A 49 -3.62 -5.81 1.51
C ILE A 49 -4.42 -6.17 0.26
N ARG A 50 -3.86 -6.97 -0.65
CA ARG A 50 -4.56 -7.39 -1.87
C ARG A 50 -5.87 -8.10 -1.58
N ASP A 51 -5.91 -8.97 -0.58
CA ASP A 51 -7.12 -9.72 -0.24
C ASP A 51 -8.16 -8.84 0.48
N ALA A 52 -7.73 -7.88 1.31
CA ALA A 52 -8.60 -6.84 1.85
C ALA A 52 -9.24 -5.98 0.74
N PHE A 53 -8.46 -5.60 -0.28
CA PHE A 53 -8.96 -4.91 -1.47
C PHE A 53 -10.03 -5.73 -2.20
N LYS A 54 -9.78 -7.02 -2.43
CA LYS A 54 -10.75 -7.91 -3.10
C LYS A 54 -12.04 -8.05 -2.30
N ALA A 55 -11.94 -8.31 -0.99
CA ALA A 55 -13.11 -8.48 -0.12
C ALA A 55 -13.98 -7.21 -0.16
N ARG A 56 -13.34 -6.05 -0.01
CA ARG A 56 -14.01 -4.76 -0.10
C ARG A 56 -14.65 -4.49 -1.45
N PHE A 57 -13.98 -4.80 -2.55
CA PHE A 57 -14.54 -4.62 -3.89
C PHE A 57 -15.88 -5.36 -4.04
N LEU A 58 -15.94 -6.59 -3.55
CA LEU A 58 -17.16 -7.41 -3.57
C LEU A 58 -18.24 -6.85 -2.62
N LEU A 59 -17.84 -6.31 -1.47
CA LEU A 59 -18.73 -5.64 -0.53
C LEU A 59 -19.36 -4.37 -1.12
N GLN A 60 -18.60 -3.56 -1.83
CA GLN A 60 -19.13 -2.35 -2.46
C GLN A 60 -20.20 -2.64 -3.51
N LYS A 61 -20.06 -3.73 -4.27
CA LYS A 61 -21.11 -4.19 -5.19
C LYS A 61 -22.44 -4.52 -4.48
N LYS A 62 -22.40 -4.69 -3.15
CA LYS A 62 -23.56 -4.96 -2.28
C LYS A 62 -24.00 -3.73 -1.47
N GLY A 63 -23.46 -2.53 -1.74
CA GLY A 63 -23.84 -1.30 -1.03
C GLY A 63 -23.20 -1.12 0.36
N PHE A 64 -22.06 -1.77 0.60
CA PHE A 64 -21.33 -1.70 1.87
C PHE A 64 -20.86 -0.27 2.23
N ASN A 65 -21.09 0.11 3.49
CA ASN A 65 -20.58 1.34 4.10
C ASN A 65 -19.35 1.04 4.95
N LEU A 66 -18.16 1.45 4.48
CA LEU A 66 -16.92 1.23 5.21
C LEU A 66 -16.88 1.98 6.53
N ASP A 67 -17.24 3.26 6.56
CA ASP A 67 -17.13 4.07 7.78
C ASP A 67 -18.01 3.48 8.89
N GLY A 68 -19.24 3.09 8.53
CA GLY A 68 -20.14 2.39 9.44
C GLY A 68 -19.60 1.02 9.90
N PHE A 69 -18.88 0.29 9.05
CA PHE A 69 -18.21 -0.95 9.44
C PHE A 69 -17.04 -0.70 10.40
N LEU A 70 -16.17 0.26 10.10
CA LEU A 70 -15.03 0.62 10.94
C LEU A 70 -15.47 1.08 12.33
N GLU A 71 -16.55 1.85 12.40
CA GLU A 71 -17.15 2.31 13.65
C GLU A 71 -17.80 1.18 14.43
N ARG A 72 -18.68 0.40 13.79
CA ARG A 72 -19.40 -0.71 14.43
C ARG A 72 -18.46 -1.77 15.00
N GLU A 73 -17.44 -2.15 14.23
CA GLU A 73 -16.47 -3.16 14.65
C GLU A 73 -15.36 -2.61 15.55
N GLN A 74 -15.32 -1.28 15.76
CA GLN A 74 -14.31 -0.55 16.54
C GLN A 74 -12.89 -0.77 16.01
N ILE A 75 -12.74 -0.84 14.69
CA ILE A 75 -11.48 -1.20 14.02
C ILE A 75 -10.34 -0.25 14.37
N ILE A 76 -10.58 1.06 14.29
CA ILE A 76 -9.53 2.08 14.53
C ILE A 76 -8.95 1.93 15.94
N ARG A 77 -9.79 1.54 16.90
CA ARG A 77 -9.37 1.32 18.29
C ARG A 77 -8.69 -0.03 18.49
N LYS A 78 -9.19 -1.09 17.87
CA LYS A 78 -8.70 -2.47 18.07
C LYS A 78 -7.43 -2.77 17.28
N TYR A 79 -7.31 -2.19 16.08
CA TYR A 79 -6.30 -2.51 15.09
C TYR A 79 -5.81 -1.22 14.41
N PRO A 80 -5.13 -0.32 15.14
CA PRO A 80 -4.77 1.00 14.65
C PRO A 80 -3.82 0.98 13.44
N TYR A 81 -2.83 0.07 13.40
CA TYR A 81 -1.91 -0.07 12.27
C TYR A 81 -2.62 -0.68 11.06
N GLY A 82 -3.44 -1.71 11.27
CA GLY A 82 -4.27 -2.30 10.22
C GLY A 82 -5.24 -1.29 9.60
N ALA A 83 -5.86 -0.47 10.44
CA ALA A 83 -6.73 0.63 10.01
C ALA A 83 -5.95 1.71 9.24
N GLU A 84 -4.74 2.06 9.69
CA GLU A 84 -3.86 2.99 8.99
C GLU A 84 -3.51 2.47 7.59
N LYS A 85 -3.13 1.20 7.43
CA LYS A 85 -2.79 0.63 6.11
C LYS A 85 -3.98 0.60 5.17
N LEU A 86 -5.19 0.33 5.68
CA LEU A 86 -6.40 0.44 4.86
C LEU A 86 -6.70 1.88 4.45
N ARG A 87 -6.57 2.84 5.37
CA ARG A 87 -6.70 4.26 5.03
C ARG A 87 -5.64 4.69 4.02
N PHE A 88 -4.41 4.24 4.19
CA PHE A 88 -3.33 4.48 3.24
C PHE A 88 -3.70 3.93 1.88
N ALA A 89 -4.21 2.72 1.81
CA ALA A 89 -4.72 2.07 0.61
C ALA A 89 -5.86 2.86 -0.07
N GLU A 90 -6.70 3.53 0.70
CA GLU A 90 -7.82 4.36 0.25
C GLU A 90 -7.43 5.80 -0.13
N GLY A 91 -6.21 6.23 0.18
CA GLY A 91 -5.81 7.63 0.06
C GLY A 91 -6.40 8.53 1.12
N VAL A 92 -6.61 8.01 2.34
CA VAL A 92 -7.21 8.71 3.48
C VAL A 92 -6.17 9.04 4.58
N ALA A 93 -4.89 8.64 4.43
CA ALA A 93 -3.88 8.81 5.48
C ALA A 93 -3.18 10.19 5.45
N PRO A 94 -2.62 10.63 6.60
CA PRO A 94 -2.62 12.02 7.01
C PRO A 94 -1.57 12.86 6.27
N VAL A 95 -1.96 14.09 5.98
CA VAL A 95 -1.10 15.24 5.71
C VAL A 95 0.05 15.20 6.73
N SER A 96 1.28 15.02 6.27
CA SER A 96 2.44 15.38 7.11
C SER A 96 2.26 16.87 7.41
N GLU A 97 2.23 17.29 8.67
CA GLU A 97 2.12 18.73 9.00
C GLU A 97 3.21 19.49 8.23
N GLY A 98 2.81 20.27 7.22
CA GLY A 98 3.70 20.99 6.31
C GLY A 98 3.70 20.55 4.84
N SER A 99 3.05 19.45 4.45
CA SER A 99 2.88 19.10 3.03
C SER A 99 1.67 19.84 2.42
N SER A 100 1.91 20.69 1.42
CA SER A 100 0.86 21.35 0.62
C SER A 100 0.14 20.41 -0.35
N GLU A 101 0.48 19.12 -0.35
CA GLU A 101 -0.22 18.11 -1.14
C GLU A 101 -1.48 17.63 -0.41
N GLU A 102 -2.65 18.04 -0.91
CA GLU A 102 -3.92 17.47 -0.48
C GLU A 102 -3.93 15.96 -0.71
N THR A 103 -4.14 15.20 0.37
CA THR A 103 -4.41 13.76 0.29
C THR A 103 -5.71 13.56 -0.48
N ILE A 104 -5.61 13.04 -1.70
CA ILE A 104 -6.79 12.78 -2.52
C ILE A 104 -7.34 11.41 -2.14
N ALA A 105 -8.34 11.40 -1.27
CA ALA A 105 -9.17 10.24 -1.03
C ALA A 105 -9.79 9.82 -2.37
N MET A 106 -9.53 8.59 -2.79
CA MET A 106 -10.23 8.00 -3.92
C MET A 106 -11.25 7.02 -3.37
N PRO A 107 -12.55 7.31 -3.46
CA PRO A 107 -13.58 6.34 -3.16
C PRO A 107 -13.34 5.11 -4.04
N PHE A 108 -13.16 3.96 -3.40
CA PHE A 108 -12.89 2.68 -4.07
C PHE A 108 -13.93 2.33 -5.16
N ALA A 109 -15.12 2.93 -5.09
CA ALA A 109 -16.18 2.79 -6.09
C ALA A 109 -15.80 3.38 -7.47
N GLU A 110 -14.90 4.37 -7.51
CA GLU A 110 -14.34 4.98 -8.73
C GLU A 110 -13.25 4.09 -9.36
N MET A 111 -12.69 3.12 -8.62
CA MET A 111 -11.67 2.15 -9.10
C MET A 111 -12.26 0.97 -9.89
N ARG A 112 -13.53 1.06 -10.33
CA ARG A 112 -14.38 -0.08 -10.73
C ARG A 112 -13.89 -0.94 -11.91
N ASN A 113 -12.91 -0.47 -12.69
CA ASN A 113 -12.35 -1.16 -13.85
C ASN A 113 -10.86 -1.55 -13.70
N LEU A 114 -10.28 -1.43 -12.51
CA LEU A 114 -8.84 -1.51 -12.38
C LEU A 114 -8.30 -2.95 -12.21
N PRO A 115 -7.34 -3.39 -13.05
CA PRO A 115 -6.75 -4.72 -12.98
C PRO A 115 -6.00 -4.97 -11.65
N ALA A 116 -5.69 -6.24 -11.36
CA ALA A 116 -4.85 -6.66 -10.23
C ALA A 116 -3.59 -5.80 -10.00
N LYS A 117 -3.02 -5.26 -11.10
CA LYS A 117 -1.86 -4.35 -11.08
C LYS A 117 -2.04 -3.09 -10.23
N THR A 118 -3.25 -2.58 -10.07
CA THR A 118 -3.52 -1.42 -9.19
C THR A 118 -3.33 -1.79 -7.73
N ALA A 119 -3.83 -2.97 -7.31
CA ALA A 119 -3.63 -3.45 -5.95
C ALA A 119 -2.16 -3.75 -5.68
N ASP A 120 -1.45 -4.29 -6.67
CA ASP A 120 -0.02 -4.57 -6.57
C ASP A 120 0.81 -3.27 -6.42
N PHE A 121 0.49 -2.22 -7.19
CA PHE A 121 1.18 -0.92 -7.05
C PHE A 121 0.93 -0.30 -5.68
N VAL A 122 -0.33 -0.26 -5.23
CA VAL A 122 -0.68 0.32 -3.92
C VAL A 122 -0.03 -0.45 -2.78
N ALA A 123 -0.04 -1.79 -2.84
CA ALA A 123 0.60 -2.61 -1.81
C ALA A 123 2.12 -2.38 -1.77
N THR A 124 2.78 -2.32 -2.93
CA THR A 124 4.24 -2.06 -3.04
C THR A 124 4.59 -0.67 -2.53
N ALA A 125 3.80 0.35 -2.87
CA ALA A 125 4.02 1.71 -2.37
C ALA A 125 3.86 1.83 -0.85
N ILE A 126 2.83 1.20 -0.27
CA ILE A 126 2.63 1.16 1.19
C ILE A 126 3.79 0.46 1.88
N GLU A 127 4.24 -0.66 1.31
CA GLU A 127 5.37 -1.41 1.82
C GLU A 127 6.66 -0.57 1.84
N LEU A 128 6.94 0.17 0.76
CA LEU A 128 8.06 1.10 0.69
C LEU A 128 7.96 2.19 1.75
N ILE A 129 6.80 2.81 1.91
CA ILE A 129 6.56 3.86 2.93
C ILE A 129 6.80 3.31 4.34
N ASP A 130 6.30 2.12 4.63
CA ASP A 130 6.49 1.47 5.93
C ASP A 130 7.94 1.15 6.23
N LEU A 131 8.65 0.61 5.25
CA LEU A 131 10.07 0.32 5.36
C LEU A 131 10.87 1.58 5.69
N LEU A 132 10.57 2.70 5.03
CA LEU A 132 11.26 3.98 5.23
C LEU A 132 10.96 4.58 6.61
N ARG A 133 9.73 4.44 7.12
CA ARG A 133 9.34 4.88 8.46
C ARG A 133 10.01 4.10 9.58
N LEU A 134 10.36 2.84 9.34
CA LEU A 134 11.04 2.00 10.33
C LEU A 134 12.53 2.32 10.45
N GLY A 135 13.09 3.15 9.55
CA GLY A 135 14.40 3.80 9.63
C GLY A 135 15.58 2.85 9.82
N SER A 136 15.74 2.34 11.05
CA SER A 136 16.74 1.36 11.50
C SER A 136 16.86 0.09 10.64
N VAL A 137 15.83 -0.26 9.86
CA VAL A 137 15.80 -1.45 8.99
C VAL A 137 15.68 -1.10 7.50
N ALA A 138 15.72 0.19 7.14
CA ALA A 138 15.59 0.67 5.76
C ALA A 138 16.89 0.48 4.97
N ARG A 139 17.30 -0.78 4.77
CA ARG A 139 18.51 -1.14 4.01
C ARG A 139 18.29 -1.01 2.51
N VAL A 140 19.35 -0.64 1.79
CA VAL A 140 19.35 -0.51 0.32
C VAL A 140 18.78 -1.76 -0.36
N GLU A 141 19.19 -2.95 0.06
CA GLU A 141 18.73 -4.23 -0.49
C GLU A 141 17.22 -4.48 -0.32
N LEU A 142 16.56 -3.80 0.61
CA LEU A 142 15.11 -3.92 0.86
C LEU A 142 14.32 -2.84 0.10
N ILE A 143 14.94 -1.68 -0.12
CA ILE A 143 14.33 -0.53 -0.81
C ILE A 143 14.38 -0.69 -2.31
N VAL A 144 15.54 -1.02 -2.88
CA VAL A 144 15.73 -1.11 -4.34
C VAL A 144 14.72 -2.06 -4.99
N PRO A 145 14.45 -3.27 -4.45
CA PRO A 145 13.46 -4.16 -5.06
C PRO A 145 12.01 -3.65 -4.95
N ASN A 146 11.70 -2.70 -4.06
CA ASN A 146 10.39 -2.04 -4.04
C ASN A 146 10.28 -1.02 -5.19
N LEU A 147 11.34 -0.25 -5.44
CA LEU A 147 11.40 0.70 -6.56
C LEU A 147 11.29 -0.03 -7.91
N GLU A 148 12.04 -1.12 -8.09
CA GLU A 148 11.99 -1.93 -9.31
C GLU A 148 10.59 -2.46 -9.62
N GLU A 149 9.90 -2.95 -8.59
CA GLU A 149 8.55 -3.47 -8.75
C GLU A 149 7.55 -2.36 -9.09
N MET A 150 7.66 -1.18 -8.47
CA MET A 150 6.86 -0.01 -8.84
C MET A 150 7.09 0.40 -10.30
N ILE A 151 8.34 0.43 -10.77
CA ILE A 151 8.70 0.71 -12.17
C ILE A 151 8.08 -0.33 -13.11
N ASP A 152 8.21 -1.62 -12.80
CA ASP A 152 7.68 -2.71 -13.62
C ASP A 152 6.15 -2.62 -13.76
N ILE A 153 5.46 -2.30 -12.66
CA ILE A 153 4.00 -2.14 -12.67
C ILE A 153 3.60 -0.93 -13.52
N LEU A 154 4.18 0.25 -13.27
CA LEU A 154 3.83 1.49 -13.98
C LEU A 154 4.15 1.43 -15.47
N SER A 155 5.29 0.85 -15.84
CA SER A 155 5.70 0.72 -17.26
C SER A 155 4.72 -0.09 -18.11
N LYS A 156 3.90 -0.93 -17.46
CA LYS A 156 2.88 -1.79 -18.09
C LYS A 156 1.45 -1.35 -17.75
N PHE A 157 1.26 -0.20 -17.12
CA PHE A 157 -0.04 0.27 -16.65
C PHE A 157 -0.68 1.22 -17.69
N PRO A 158 -1.93 0.99 -18.12
CA PRO A 158 -2.61 1.90 -19.04
C PRO A 158 -2.68 3.33 -18.46
N GLY A 159 -2.18 4.32 -19.19
CA GLY A 159 -2.08 5.72 -18.73
C GLY A 159 -0.72 6.10 -18.14
N TYR A 160 0.16 5.14 -17.89
CA TYR A 160 1.59 5.36 -17.67
C TYR A 160 2.38 4.72 -18.82
N GLY A 161 3.23 5.51 -19.47
CA GLY A 161 4.18 5.03 -20.47
C GLY A 161 5.59 4.98 -19.90
N LYS A 162 6.51 4.28 -20.57
CA LYS A 162 7.93 4.24 -20.19
C LYS A 162 8.57 5.62 -20.03
N ASP A 163 8.04 6.61 -20.74
CA ASP A 163 8.52 7.99 -20.70
C ASP A 163 7.88 8.85 -19.60
N SER A 164 7.01 8.28 -18.76
CA SER A 164 6.36 9.03 -17.68
C SER A 164 7.38 9.58 -16.70
N GLU A 165 7.14 10.81 -16.23
CA GLU A 165 8.03 11.51 -15.30
C GLU A 165 8.22 10.70 -14.01
N VAL A 166 7.16 10.09 -13.49
CA VAL A 166 7.19 9.23 -12.29
C VAL A 166 8.12 8.03 -12.47
N ILE A 167 8.13 7.39 -13.65
CA ILE A 167 9.06 6.27 -13.90
C ILE A 167 10.51 6.77 -13.91
N LYS A 168 10.79 7.93 -14.51
CA LYS A 168 12.14 8.52 -14.51
C LYS A 168 12.59 8.88 -13.10
N GLU A 169 11.71 9.41 -12.27
CA GLU A 169 12.01 9.70 -10.87
C GLU A 169 12.33 8.43 -10.07
N LEU A 170 11.53 7.37 -10.26
CA LEU A 170 11.78 6.06 -9.64
C LEU A 170 13.13 5.47 -10.08
N GLU A 171 13.44 5.52 -11.38
CA GLU A 171 14.73 5.05 -11.93
C GLU A 171 15.90 5.88 -11.36
N ASN A 172 15.79 7.21 -11.27
CA ASN A 172 16.83 8.05 -10.68
C ASN A 172 17.10 7.68 -9.21
N TRP A 173 16.04 7.42 -8.43
CA TRP A 173 16.19 6.95 -7.05
C TRP A 173 16.82 5.57 -6.98
N LYS A 174 16.40 4.66 -7.85
CA LYS A 174 16.97 3.32 -7.96
C LYS A 174 18.47 3.39 -8.26
N GLU A 175 18.88 4.08 -9.33
CA GLU A 175 20.28 4.23 -9.73
C GLU A 175 21.14 4.86 -8.62
N MET A 176 20.61 5.86 -7.92
CA MET A 176 21.30 6.50 -6.79
C MET A 176 21.51 5.56 -5.60
N LEU A 177 20.60 4.60 -5.37
CA LEU A 177 20.72 3.63 -4.29
C LEU A 177 21.54 2.40 -4.69
N GLU A 178 21.52 1.98 -5.95
CA GLU A 178 22.29 0.82 -6.44
C GLU A 178 23.82 1.00 -6.35
N VAL A 179 24.31 2.24 -6.30
CA VAL A 179 25.74 2.51 -6.07
C VAL A 179 26.18 2.34 -4.61
N LYS A 180 25.24 2.15 -3.68
CA LYS A 180 25.52 1.96 -2.25
C LYS A 180 25.64 0.46 -1.90
N PRO A 181 26.38 0.10 -0.83
CA PRO A 181 26.38 -1.24 -0.28
C PRO A 181 24.96 -1.74 0.03
N PRO A 182 24.61 -3.00 -0.30
CA PRO A 182 23.26 -3.54 -0.11
C PRO A 182 22.77 -3.50 1.36
N ASP A 183 23.69 -3.67 2.30
CA ASP A 183 23.43 -3.66 3.74
C ASP A 183 23.43 -2.26 4.35
N GLU A 184 23.77 -1.21 3.59
CA GLU A 184 23.73 0.17 4.05
C GLU A 184 22.28 0.55 4.41
N VAL A 185 22.09 1.06 5.64
CA VAL A 185 20.83 1.66 6.08
C VAL A 185 20.81 3.11 5.61
N LEU A 186 19.71 3.55 5.00
CA LEU A 186 19.58 4.94 4.56
C LEU A 186 19.67 5.90 5.77
N GLU A 187 20.42 6.99 5.56
CA GLU A 187 20.41 8.11 6.49
C GLU A 187 18.98 8.66 6.65
N GLU A 188 18.61 9.06 7.88
CA GLU A 188 17.27 9.52 8.23
C GLU A 188 16.73 10.61 7.29
N GLY A 189 17.57 11.59 6.93
CA GLY A 189 17.17 12.66 6.00
C GLY A 189 16.84 12.14 4.60
N LEU A 190 17.61 11.17 4.11
CA LEU A 190 17.39 10.56 2.80
C LEU A 190 16.17 9.63 2.82
N ALA A 191 15.98 8.86 3.89
CA ALA A 191 14.81 8.01 4.09
C ALA A 191 13.51 8.83 4.14
N LYS A 192 13.48 9.94 4.89
CA LYS A 192 12.33 10.87 4.93
C LYS A 192 12.03 11.49 3.58
N ARG A 193 13.07 11.86 2.83
CA ARG A 193 12.88 12.41 1.48
C ARG A 193 12.25 11.36 0.55
N LEU A 194 12.75 10.13 0.56
CA LEU A 194 12.19 9.05 -0.25
C LEU A 194 10.77 8.67 0.21
N GLU A 195 10.47 8.73 1.51
CA GLU A 195 9.12 8.50 2.03
C GLU A 195 8.13 9.51 1.44
N PHE A 196 8.51 10.79 1.44
CA PHE A 196 7.71 11.86 0.85
C PHE A 196 7.44 11.61 -0.64
N GLU A 197 8.48 11.24 -1.40
CA GLU A 197 8.35 10.89 -2.82
C GLU A 197 7.44 9.68 -3.04
N ALA A 198 7.57 8.63 -2.23
CA ALA A 198 6.72 7.44 -2.30
C ALA A 198 5.24 7.76 -2.05
N VAL A 199 4.95 8.65 -1.09
CA VAL A 199 3.59 9.16 -0.85
C VAL A 199 3.09 9.97 -2.05
N ARG A 200 3.92 10.87 -2.60
CA ARG A 200 3.59 11.67 -3.79
C ARG A 200 3.27 10.78 -4.99
N TRP A 201 4.08 9.76 -5.27
CA TRP A 201 3.83 8.81 -6.37
C TRP A 201 2.54 8.02 -6.16
N LEU A 202 2.26 7.55 -4.96
CA LEU A 202 1.02 6.87 -4.64
C LEU A 202 -0.21 7.77 -4.87
N ASN A 203 -0.14 9.03 -4.45
CA ASN A 203 -1.21 10.01 -4.65
C ASN A 203 -1.36 10.41 -6.12
N GLY A 204 -0.25 10.58 -6.85
CA GLY A 204 -0.23 10.84 -8.29
C GLY A 204 -0.83 9.68 -9.08
N PHE A 205 -0.47 8.45 -8.74
CA PHE A 205 -1.05 7.25 -9.31
C PHE A 205 -2.55 7.25 -9.11
N ARG A 206 -3.04 7.51 -7.89
CA ARG A 206 -4.49 7.68 -7.64
C ARG A 206 -5.09 8.73 -8.56
N ARG A 207 -4.57 9.95 -8.61
CA ARG A 207 -5.11 11.01 -9.50
C ARG A 207 -5.29 10.52 -10.94
N SER A 208 -4.33 9.75 -11.47
CA SER A 208 -4.43 9.20 -12.83
C SER A 208 -5.62 8.23 -13.00
N LEU A 209 -5.93 7.42 -11.98
CA LEU A 209 -7.04 6.46 -12.01
C LEU A 209 -8.41 7.14 -12.05
N ARG A 210 -8.49 8.37 -11.52
CA ARG A 210 -9.70 9.18 -11.46
C ARG A 210 -10.04 9.89 -12.77
N ASN A 211 -9.01 10.12 -13.60
CA ASN A 211 -9.10 10.90 -14.83
C ASN A 211 -9.17 10.01 -16.10
N GLN A 212 -9.28 8.69 -15.94
CA GLN A 212 -9.50 7.71 -17.02
C GLN A 212 -11.00 7.42 -17.20
#